data_AF-A0A9W6LED2-F1
#
_entry.id   AF-A0A9W6LED2-F1
#
_cell.length_a   1.000
_cell.length_b   1.000
_cell.length_c   1.000
_cell.angle_alpha   90.00
_cell.angle_beta   90.00
_cell.angle_gamma   90.00
#
_symmetry.space_group_name_H-M   'P 1'
#
loop_
_entity.id
_entity.type
_entity.pdbx_description
1 polymer ?
#
loop_
_entity_poly.entity_id
_entity_poly.type
_entity_poly.pdbx_seq_one_letter_code
_entity_poly.pdbx_strand_id
1 'polypeptide(L)'
;MPSFDIDPDSMRQAADQLDAAKEEVQGLLDQFTGALEQFADAFGGDEIGTLVGIAHQACADALSECFGTNIEEIADYAQCVREMADNHQATDDEAAQIFNELLGELGT
;
A
#
# COMPACT_ATOMS: atom_id res chain seq x y z
N MET A 1 -26.14 -6.21 -19.89
CA MET A 1 -25.19 -5.84 -18.82
C MET A 1 -23.87 -6.49 -19.19
N PRO A 2 -22.74 -5.79 -19.23
CA PRO A 2 -21.46 -6.47 -19.35
C PRO A 2 -21.36 -7.50 -18.21
N SER A 3 -20.87 -8.69 -18.52
CA SER A 3 -20.61 -9.71 -17.51
C SER A 3 -19.64 -9.13 -16.50
N PHE A 4 -20.05 -9.10 -15.23
CA PHE A 4 -19.19 -8.73 -14.13
C PHE A 4 -18.41 -9.99 -13.75
N ASP A 5 -17.14 -10.02 -14.15
CA ASP A 5 -16.24 -11.14 -13.94
C ASP A 5 -15.20 -10.69 -12.91
N ILE A 6 -15.24 -11.31 -11.73
CA ILE A 6 -14.27 -11.07 -10.66
C ILE A 6 -13.39 -12.29 -10.58
N ASP A 7 -12.08 -12.06 -10.63
CA ASP A 7 -11.07 -13.07 -10.40
C ASP A 7 -10.36 -12.78 -9.07
N PRO A 8 -10.74 -13.45 -7.95
CA PRO A 8 -10.11 -13.28 -6.65
C PRO A 8 -8.60 -13.52 -6.65
N ASP A 9 -8.09 -14.41 -7.51
CA ASP A 9 -6.65 -14.69 -7.57
C ASP A 9 -5.89 -13.54 -8.19
N SER A 10 -6.44 -12.92 -9.25
CA SER A 10 -5.87 -11.68 -9.81
C SER A 10 -5.85 -10.53 -8.78
N MET A 11 -6.88 -10.45 -7.92
CA MET A 11 -6.96 -9.44 -6.87
C MET A 11 -5.91 -9.67 -5.79
N ARG A 12 -5.72 -10.91 -5.34
CA ARG A 12 -4.65 -11.25 -4.39
C ARG A 12 -3.27 -10.94 -4.97
N GLN A 13 -3.05 -11.28 -6.25
CA GLN A 13 -1.82 -10.93 -6.95
C GLN A 13 -1.61 -9.41 -7.01
N ALA A 14 -2.66 -8.63 -7.26
CA ALA A 14 -2.57 -7.17 -7.26
C ALA A 14 -2.23 -6.62 -5.87
N ALA A 15 -2.80 -7.18 -4.79
CA ALA A 15 -2.44 -6.83 -3.42
C ALA A 15 -0.96 -7.11 -3.13
N ASP A 16 -0.43 -8.25 -3.57
CA ASP A 16 1.00 -8.59 -3.40
C ASP A 16 1.91 -7.65 -4.19
N GLN A 17 1.47 -7.19 -5.37
CA GLN A 17 2.21 -6.18 -6.15
C GLN A 17 2.21 -4.80 -5.47
N LEU A 18 1.11 -4.42 -4.81
CA LEU A 18 1.06 -3.20 -4.01
C LEU A 18 2.00 -3.28 -2.81
N ASP A 19 2.07 -4.43 -2.14
CA ASP A 19 3.01 -4.67 -1.04
C ASP A 19 4.47 -4.55 -1.51
N ALA A 20 4.81 -5.14 -2.66
CA ALA A 20 6.15 -5.03 -3.23
C ALA A 20 6.50 -3.58 -3.64
N ALA A 21 5.56 -2.85 -4.25
CA ALA A 21 5.77 -1.45 -4.62
C ALA A 21 5.95 -0.55 -3.40
N LYS A 22 5.20 -0.78 -2.33
CA LYS A 22 5.35 -0.11 -1.04
C LYS A 22 6.76 -0.31 -0.46
N GLU A 23 7.25 -1.56 -0.46
CA GLU A 23 8.61 -1.87 0.02
C GLU A 23 9.69 -1.18 -0.82
N GLU A 24 9.51 -1.11 -2.14
CA GLU A 24 10.43 -0.37 -3.03
C GLU A 24 10.46 1.12 -2.70
N VAL A 25 9.28 1.75 -2.52
CA VAL A 25 9.19 3.18 -2.17
C VAL A 25 9.80 3.47 -0.80
N GLN A 26 9.54 2.62 0.20
CA GLN A 26 10.17 2.74 1.52
C GLN A 26 11.69 2.67 1.41
N GLY A 27 12.22 1.69 0.66
CA GLY A 27 13.65 1.54 0.46
C GLY A 27 14.31 2.74 -0.25
N LEU A 28 13.60 3.38 -1.18
CA LEU A 28 14.05 4.62 -1.83
C LEU A 28 14.00 5.82 -0.88
N LEU A 29 12.97 5.93 -0.04
CA LEU A 29 12.86 6.97 0.97
C LEU A 29 13.99 6.86 1.99
N ASP A 30 14.28 5.65 2.50
CA ASP A 30 15.37 5.40 3.45
C ASP A 30 16.74 5.77 2.86
N GLN A 31 16.98 5.46 1.59
CA GLN A 31 18.20 5.87 0.89
C GLN A 31 18.29 7.39 0.76
N PHE A 32 17.18 8.04 0.42
CA PHE A 32 17.12 9.48 0.27
C PHE A 32 17.36 10.20 1.62
N THR A 33 16.70 9.78 2.69
CA THR A 33 16.87 10.37 4.03
C THR A 33 18.29 10.12 4.57
N GLY A 34 18.85 8.92 4.38
CA GLY A 34 20.24 8.63 4.73
C GLY A 34 21.26 9.47 3.94
N ALA A 35 20.95 9.85 2.70
CA ALA A 35 21.78 10.79 1.94
C ALA A 35 21.63 12.24 2.47
N LEU A 36 20.43 12.65 2.87
CA LEU A 36 20.17 13.98 3.44
C LEU A 36 20.91 14.20 4.76
N GLU A 37 21.05 13.18 5.60
CA GLU A 37 21.79 13.28 6.87
C GLU A 37 23.25 13.74 6.68
N GLN A 38 23.87 13.43 5.53
CA GLN A 38 25.23 13.87 5.20
C GLN A 38 25.33 15.39 5.04
N PHE A 39 24.21 16.08 4.81
CA PHE A 39 24.14 17.53 4.64
C PHE A 39 23.70 18.25 5.92
N ALA A 40 23.36 17.54 7.00
CA ALA A 40 22.87 18.15 8.25
C ALA A 40 23.88 19.16 8.84
N ASP A 41 25.19 18.84 8.76
CA ASP A 41 26.28 19.71 9.23
C ASP A 41 26.87 20.60 8.13
N ALA A 42 26.34 20.57 6.91
CA ALA A 42 26.87 21.34 5.78
C ALA A 42 26.54 22.84 5.88
N PHE A 43 25.56 23.20 6.71
CA PHE A 43 25.13 24.57 6.89
C PHE A 43 25.92 25.20 8.04
N GLY A 44 26.69 26.25 7.74
CA GLY A 44 27.57 26.90 8.71
C GLY A 44 26.85 27.46 9.93
N GLY A 45 27.60 27.79 10.98
CA GLY A 45 27.05 28.30 12.25
C GLY A 45 26.73 29.80 12.29
N ASP A 46 26.78 30.50 11.16
CA ASP A 46 26.35 31.90 11.08
C ASP A 46 24.83 32.02 10.92
N GLU A 47 24.31 33.25 10.94
CA GLU A 47 22.86 33.50 10.86
C GLU A 47 22.25 32.93 9.56
N ILE A 48 22.97 33.03 8.44
CA ILE A 48 22.52 32.51 7.15
C ILE A 48 22.50 30.99 7.18
N GLY A 49 23.58 30.34 7.62
CA GLY A 49 23.66 28.89 7.71
C GLY A 49 22.63 28.30 8.67
N THR A 50 22.34 28.99 9.78
CA THR A 50 21.26 28.61 10.70
C THR A 50 19.88 28.64 10.01
N LEU A 51 19.57 29.73 9.28
CA LEU A 51 18.30 29.84 8.54
C LEU A 51 18.17 28.77 7.45
N VAL A 52 19.26 28.46 6.74
CA VAL A 52 19.27 27.40 5.74
C VAL A 52 19.10 26.03 6.38
N GLY A 53 19.73 25.76 7.52
CA GLY A 53 19.54 24.51 8.27
C GLY A 53 18.08 24.30 8.69
N ILE A 54 17.39 25.35 9.14
CA ILE A 54 15.96 25.31 9.47
C ILE A 54 15.12 25.01 8.23
N ALA A 55 15.39 25.68 7.10
CA ALA A 55 14.66 25.45 5.86
C ALA A 55 14.88 24.01 5.32
N HIS A 56 16.11 23.51 5.41
CA HIS A 56 16.45 22.14 5.06
C HIS A 56 15.64 21.14 5.89
N GLN A 57 15.62 21.30 7.22
CA GLN A 57 14.85 20.42 8.11
C GLN A 57 13.35 20.45 7.78
N ALA A 58 12.78 21.64 7.58
CA ALA A 58 11.35 21.77 7.24
C ALA A 58 11.00 21.05 5.93
N CYS A 59 11.87 21.11 4.92
CA CYS A 59 11.68 20.36 3.68
C CYS A 59 11.82 18.85 3.88
N ALA A 60 12.81 18.40 4.67
CA ALA A 60 13.02 16.98 4.98
C ALA A 60 11.84 16.38 5.74
N ASP A 61 11.31 17.11 6.72
CA ASP A 61 10.15 16.68 7.52
C ASP A 61 8.90 16.57 6.65
N ALA A 62 8.60 17.61 5.85
CA ALA A 62 7.42 17.62 4.97
C ALA A 62 7.47 16.50 3.93
N LEU A 63 8.65 16.20 3.39
CA LEU A 63 8.85 15.10 2.46
C LEU A 63 8.64 13.75 3.16
N SER A 64 9.23 13.56 4.33
CA SER A 64 9.13 12.31 5.09
C SER A 64 7.69 12.01 5.50
N GLU A 65 6.95 13.03 5.94
CA GLU A 65 5.52 12.93 6.25
C GLU A 65 4.72 12.53 5.00
N CYS A 66 4.92 13.22 3.88
CA CYS A 66 4.17 12.96 2.65
C CYS A 66 4.37 11.54 2.13
N PHE A 67 5.62 11.06 2.07
CA PHE A 67 5.87 9.68 1.62
C PHE A 67 5.44 8.66 2.66
N GLY A 68 5.63 8.93 3.96
CA GLY A 68 5.17 8.06 5.03
C GLY A 68 3.67 7.79 4.97
N THR A 69 2.85 8.83 4.84
CA THR A 69 1.40 8.68 4.67
C THR A 69 1.03 7.88 3.42
N ASN A 70 1.67 8.14 2.28
CA ASN A 70 1.38 7.40 1.05
C ASN A 70 1.75 5.91 1.16
N ILE A 71 2.84 5.58 1.86
CA ILE A 71 3.27 4.19 2.10
C ILE A 71 2.24 3.46 2.96
N GLU A 72 1.73 4.12 4.01
CA GLU A 72 0.65 3.58 4.86
C GLU A 72 -0.63 3.36 4.03
N GLU A 73 -1.05 4.34 3.22
CA GLU A 73 -2.24 4.21 2.38
C GLU A 73 -2.13 3.06 1.36
N ILE A 74 -0.96 2.83 0.77
CA ILE A 74 -0.75 1.69 -0.14
C ILE A 74 -0.91 0.37 0.60
N ALA A 75 -0.43 0.26 1.85
CA ALA A 75 -0.62 -0.93 2.67
C ALA A 75 -2.11 -1.17 2.95
N ASP A 76 -2.85 -0.12 3.29
CA ASP A 76 -4.29 -0.20 3.52
C ASP A 76 -5.03 -0.64 2.24
N TYR A 77 -4.66 -0.11 1.08
CA TYR A 77 -5.25 -0.53 -0.20
C TYR A 77 -4.95 -1.99 -0.53
N ALA A 78 -3.72 -2.46 -0.30
CA ALA A 78 -3.37 -3.88 -0.48
C ALA A 78 -4.23 -4.78 0.42
N GLN A 79 -4.43 -4.39 1.68
CA GLN A 79 -5.31 -5.11 2.59
C GLN A 79 -6.76 -5.11 2.10
N CYS A 80 -7.32 -3.96 1.73
CA CYS A 80 -8.70 -3.88 1.24
C CYS A 80 -8.94 -4.75 0.00
N VAL A 81 -8.02 -4.76 -0.96
CA VAL A 81 -8.14 -5.60 -2.16
C VAL A 81 -8.12 -7.09 -1.79
N ARG A 82 -7.26 -7.48 -0.85
CA ARG A 82 -7.17 -8.86 -0.35
C ARG A 82 -8.46 -9.29 0.36
N GLU A 83 -9.01 -8.42 1.21
CA GLU A 83 -10.30 -8.65 1.88
C GLU A 83 -11.46 -8.74 0.88
N MET A 84 -11.47 -7.91 -0.16
CA MET A 84 -12.48 -8.01 -1.22
C MET A 84 -12.39 -9.36 -1.96
N ALA A 85 -11.18 -9.83 -2.27
CA ALA A 85 -10.98 -11.13 -2.91
C ALA A 85 -11.53 -12.28 -2.04
N ASP A 86 -11.24 -12.25 -0.75
CA ASP A 86 -11.71 -13.26 0.20
C ASP A 86 -13.23 -13.23 0.37
N ASN A 87 -13.84 -12.04 0.42
CA ASN A 87 -15.29 -11.88 0.47
C ASN A 87 -15.99 -12.41 -0.79
N HIS A 88 -15.41 -12.18 -1.96
CA HIS A 88 -15.95 -12.71 -3.22
C HIS A 88 -15.87 -14.22 -3.26
N GLN A 89 -14.71 -14.80 -2.93
CA GLN A 89 -14.55 -16.25 -2.86
C GLN A 89 -15.53 -16.90 -1.88
N ALA A 90 -15.66 -16.34 -0.67
CA ALA A 90 -16.58 -16.88 0.34
C ALA A 90 -18.05 -16.84 -0.14
N THR A 91 -18.46 -15.74 -0.79
CA THR A 91 -19.82 -15.60 -1.32
C THR A 91 -20.10 -16.64 -2.42
N ASP A 92 -19.13 -16.87 -3.32
CA ASP A 92 -19.27 -17.84 -4.39
C ASP A 92 -19.28 -19.28 -3.88
N ASP A 93 -18.45 -19.59 -2.87
CA ASP A 93 -18.42 -20.89 -2.21
C ASP A 93 -19.73 -21.18 -1.47
N GLU A 94 -20.29 -20.20 -0.75
CA GLU A 94 -21.59 -20.32 -0.08
C GLU A 94 -22.72 -20.56 -1.10
N ALA A 95 -22.72 -19.82 -2.22
CA ALA A 95 -23.70 -20.01 -3.28
C ALA A 95 -23.58 -21.42 -3.89
N ALA A 96 -22.36 -21.87 -4.20
CA ALA A 96 -22.10 -23.20 -4.73
C ALA A 96 -22.57 -24.30 -3.77
N GLN A 97 -22.34 -24.14 -2.46
CA GLN A 97 -22.80 -25.06 -1.44
C GLN A 97 -24.34 -25.17 -1.43
N ILE A 98 -25.05 -24.04 -1.42
CA ILE A 98 -26.52 -24.02 -1.45
C ILE A 98 -27.06 -24.74 -2.70
N PHE A 99 -26.46 -24.49 -3.87
CA PHE A 99 -26.86 -25.18 -5.10
C PHE A 99 -26.61 -26.68 -5.04
N ASN A 100 -25.48 -27.12 -4.48
CA ASN A 100 -25.17 -28.53 -4.31
C ASN A 100 -26.14 -29.22 -3.33
N GLU A 101 -26.52 -28.55 -2.25
CA GLU A 101 -27.52 -29.04 -1.29
C GLU A 101 -28.89 -29.20 -1.96
N LEU A 102 -29.35 -28.18 -2.68
CA LEU A 102 -30.62 -28.24 -3.43
C LEU A 102 -30.63 -29.35 -4.50
N LEU A 103 -29.52 -29.55 -5.22
CA LEU A 103 -29.39 -30.64 -6.18
C LEU A 103 -29.46 -32.01 -5.51
N GLY A 104 -28.83 -32.17 -4.34
CA GLY A 104 -28.92 -33.38 -3.53
C GLY A 104 -30.34 -33.67 -3.03
N GLU A 105 -31.09 -32.63 -2.63
CA GLU A 105 -32.49 -32.74 -2.21
C GLU A 105 -33.43 -33.12 -3.36
N LEU A 106 -33.12 -32.70 -4.59
CA LEU A 106 -33.93 -32.98 -5.79
C LEU A 106 -33.72 -34.39 -6.36
N GLY A 107 -32.80 -35.19 -5.81
CA GLY A 107 -32.74 -36.64 -6.05
C GLY A 107 -32.19 -37.07 -7.40
N THR A 108 -31.13 -36.44 -7.90
CA THR A 108 -30.27 -37.04 -8.94
C THR A 108 -29.13 -37.84 -8.34
#